data_AF-A0A966CH99-F1
#
_entry.id   AF-A0A966CH99-F1
#
_cell.length_a   1.000
_cell.length_b   1.000
_cell.length_c   1.000
_cell.angle_alpha   90.00
_cell.angle_beta   90.00
_cell.angle_gamma   90.00
#
_symmetry.space_group_name_H-M   'P 1'
#
loop_
_entity.id
_entity.type
_entity.pdbx_description
1 polymer ?
#
loop_
_entity_poly.entity_id
_entity_poly.type
_entity_poly.pdbx_seq_one_letter_code
_entity_poly.pdbx_strand_id
1 'polypeptide(L)'
;MNWRRYLLLALLGLVLSAGIAAFQPAPGYMDADYYYAGGLQLAAGRGFTEPFLWNYLDDPAGLPHPAFSYWMPLTSLLAALGMTLTGHANWFAARLGFLALGAILPPLTAALSYSLISRRDLALTAGLLAVFSGFYAPYLPVTDTFGLYMLFGALFFL
;
A
#
# COMPACT_ATOMS: atom_id res chain seq x y z
N MET A 1 -17.38 18.72 1.97
CA MET A 1 -16.49 19.24 3.04
C MET A 1 -15.47 20.21 2.43
N ASN A 2 -14.82 21.11 3.18
CA ASN A 2 -13.83 22.05 2.60
C ASN A 2 -12.49 21.33 2.33
N TRP A 3 -11.83 21.62 1.19
CA TRP A 3 -10.53 21.08 0.78
C TRP A 3 -9.46 21.15 1.86
N ARG A 4 -9.46 22.21 2.69
CA ARG A 4 -8.50 22.36 3.80
C ARG A 4 -8.56 21.20 4.81
N ARG A 5 -9.75 20.64 5.04
CA ARG A 5 -9.93 19.51 5.96
C ARG A 5 -9.43 18.21 5.35
N TYR A 6 -9.66 18.00 4.06
CA TYR A 6 -9.09 16.85 3.35
C TYR A 6 -7.57 16.92 3.33
N LEU A 7 -7.00 18.10 3.06
CA LEU A 7 -5.55 18.28 3.10
C LEU A 7 -4.99 18.02 4.51
N LEU A 8 -5.66 18.51 5.56
CA LEU A 8 -5.27 18.22 6.93
C LEU A 8 -5.23 16.70 7.21
N LEU A 9 -6.29 15.98 6.85
CA LEU A 9 -6.34 14.52 7.00
C LEU A 9 -5.24 13.82 6.20
N ALA A 10 -4.95 14.30 4.99
CA ALA A 10 -3.89 13.74 4.16
C ALA A 10 -2.51 13.92 4.79
N LEU A 11 -2.22 15.12 5.31
CA LEU A 11 -0.98 15.42 6.00
C LEU A 11 -0.83 14.60 7.29
N LEU A 12 -1.91 14.45 8.07
CA LEU A 12 -1.90 13.62 9.28
C LEU A 12 -1.65 12.14 8.94
N GLY A 13 -2.31 11.62 7.90
CA GLY A 13 -2.10 10.27 7.39
C GLY A 13 -0.65 10.04 6.95
N LEU A 14 -0.12 10.96 6.13
CA LEU A 14 1.26 10.89 5.67
C LEU A 14 2.26 10.91 6.84
N VAL A 15 2.09 11.84 7.79
CA VAL A 15 2.99 11.98 8.94
C VAL A 15 2.98 10.72 9.80
N LEU A 16 1.79 10.18 10.09
CA LEU A 16 1.70 8.96 10.89
C LEU A 16 2.29 7.75 10.14
N SER A 17 1.91 7.54 8.88
CA SER A 17 2.45 6.45 8.07
C SER A 17 3.97 6.53 7.92
N ALA A 18 4.53 7.73 7.67
CA ALA A 18 5.96 7.93 7.59
C ALA A 18 6.66 7.71 8.94
N GLY A 19 6.03 8.15 10.05
CA GLY A 19 6.52 7.90 11.40
C GLY A 19 6.62 6.41 11.72
N ILE A 20 5.60 5.63 11.35
CA ILE A 20 5.62 4.16 11.48
C ILE A 20 6.69 3.55 10.57
N ALA A 21 6.77 3.98 9.32
CA ALA A 21 7.72 3.45 8.35
C ALA A 21 9.18 3.65 8.79
N ALA A 22 9.47 4.70 9.56
CA ALA A 22 10.81 4.96 10.09
C ALA A 22 11.30 3.84 11.03
N PHE A 23 10.39 3.10 11.67
CA PHE A 23 10.72 1.94 12.52
C PHE A 23 10.71 0.61 11.76
N GLN A 24 10.51 0.62 10.44
CA GLN A 24 10.45 -0.58 9.60
C GLN A 24 11.61 -0.57 8.60
N PRO A 25 12.80 -1.08 8.97
CA PRO A 25 13.99 -1.07 8.10
C PRO A 25 13.92 -2.10 6.96
N ALA A 26 12.99 -3.06 7.04
CA ALA A 26 12.79 -4.13 6.08
C ALA A 26 11.28 -4.48 6.00
N PRO A 27 10.84 -5.29 5.03
CA PRO A 27 9.50 -5.87 5.05
C PRO A 27 9.30 -6.65 6.36
N GLY A 28 8.28 -6.27 7.14
CA GLY A 28 8.11 -6.75 8.52
C GLY A 28 7.39 -8.10 8.66
N TYR A 29 6.97 -8.71 7.55
CA TYR A 29 6.30 -10.00 7.48
C TYR A 29 6.22 -10.55 6.04
N MET A 30 5.79 -11.80 5.93
CA MET A 30 5.82 -12.63 4.71
C MET A 30 5.20 -11.97 3.46
N ASP A 31 3.99 -11.41 3.53
CA ASP A 31 3.33 -10.88 2.32
C ASP A 31 4.05 -9.62 1.82
N ALA A 32 4.54 -8.79 2.75
CA ALA A 32 5.35 -7.64 2.39
C ALA A 32 6.67 -8.06 1.71
N ASP A 33 7.34 -9.11 2.21
CA ASP A 33 8.52 -9.69 1.56
C ASP A 33 8.20 -10.23 0.16
N TYR A 34 7.08 -10.94 0.00
CA TYR A 34 6.63 -11.50 -1.27
C TYR A 34 6.50 -10.41 -2.35
N TYR A 35 5.77 -9.34 -2.05
CA TYR A 35 5.56 -8.25 -3.00
C TYR A 35 6.80 -7.36 -3.18
N TYR A 36 7.62 -7.20 -2.14
CA TYR A 36 8.91 -6.50 -2.29
C TYR A 36 9.84 -7.25 -3.22
N ALA A 37 9.96 -8.58 -3.06
CA ALA A 37 10.77 -9.42 -3.93
C ALA A 37 10.27 -9.38 -5.38
N GLY A 38 8.97 -9.48 -5.61
CA GLY A 38 8.38 -9.31 -6.95
C GLY A 38 8.66 -7.93 -7.54
N GLY A 39 8.55 -6.86 -6.74
CA GLY A 39 8.92 -5.52 -7.14
C GLY A 39 10.40 -5.40 -7.56
N LEU A 40 11.31 -6.05 -6.84
CA LEU A 40 12.75 -6.06 -7.18
C LEU A 40 13.02 -6.75 -8.53
N GLN A 41 12.29 -7.83 -8.83
CA GLN A 41 12.41 -8.54 -10.12
C GLN A 41 11.95 -7.64 -11.27
N LEU A 42 10.81 -6.98 -11.11
CA LEU A 42 10.24 -6.06 -12.09
C LEU A 42 11.14 -4.83 -12.30
N ALA A 43 11.59 -4.19 -11.23
CA ALA A 43 12.47 -3.01 -11.31
C ALA A 43 13.83 -3.33 -11.95
N ALA A 44 14.31 -4.57 -11.80
CA ALA A 44 15.55 -5.03 -12.42
C ALA A 44 15.36 -5.55 -13.87
N GLY A 45 14.16 -5.46 -14.44
CA GLY A 45 13.88 -5.91 -15.81
C GLY A 45 13.85 -7.42 -15.99
N ARG A 46 13.73 -8.21 -14.92
CA ARG A 46 13.65 -9.68 -14.96
C ARG A 46 12.23 -10.21 -15.23
N GLY A 47 11.24 -9.32 -15.24
CA GLY A 47 9.85 -9.65 -15.56
C GLY A 47 9.10 -10.30 -14.38
N PHE A 48 7.98 -10.96 -14.71
CA PHE A 48 7.10 -11.63 -13.75
C PHE A 48 7.67 -13.01 -13.37
N THR A 49 8.73 -13.01 -12.57
CA THR A 49 9.44 -14.22 -12.14
C THR A 49 9.69 -14.24 -10.63
N GLU A 50 9.61 -15.39 -10.00
CA GLU A 50 9.90 -15.60 -8.57
C GLU A 50 11.14 -16.49 -8.42
N PRO A 51 12.22 -16.01 -7.77
CA PRO A 51 13.43 -16.78 -7.54
C PRO A 51 13.38 -17.59 -6.23
N PHE A 52 12.19 -17.79 -5.66
CA PHE A 52 11.96 -18.51 -4.41
C PHE A 52 10.60 -19.20 -4.47
N LEU A 53 10.40 -20.21 -3.61
CA LEU A 53 9.10 -20.86 -3.45
C LEU A 53 8.38 -20.26 -2.25
N TRP A 54 7.24 -19.64 -2.48
CA TRP A 54 6.37 -19.11 -1.41
C TRP A 54 5.42 -20.18 -0.87
N ASN A 55 4.84 -21.00 -1.75
CA ASN A 55 3.96 -22.13 -1.44
C ASN A 55 3.94 -23.14 -2.60
N TYR A 56 3.12 -24.20 -2.52
CA TYR A 56 2.99 -25.26 -3.55
C TYR A 56 1.61 -25.32 -4.22
N LEU A 57 0.76 -24.29 -4.06
CA LEU A 57 -0.61 -24.25 -4.59
C LEU A 57 -0.64 -24.07 -6.12
N ASP A 58 0.48 -23.69 -6.73
CA ASP A 58 0.66 -23.55 -8.17
C ASP A 58 1.50 -24.67 -8.82
N ASP A 59 1.81 -25.74 -8.06
CA ASP A 59 2.60 -26.90 -8.50
C ASP A 59 3.93 -26.53 -9.22
N PRO A 60 4.85 -25.85 -8.52
CA PRO A 60 6.03 -25.27 -9.16
C PRO A 60 7.04 -26.35 -9.58
N ALA A 61 7.39 -26.37 -10.86
CA ALA A 61 8.34 -27.34 -11.43
C ALA A 61 9.81 -27.09 -11.03
N GLY A 62 10.13 -25.94 -10.44
CA GLY A 62 11.50 -25.54 -10.08
C GLY A 62 11.65 -24.03 -9.95
N LEU A 63 12.89 -23.55 -9.88
CA LEU A 63 13.20 -22.12 -9.79
C LEU A 63 14.05 -21.63 -10.97
N PRO A 64 13.88 -20.38 -11.42
CA PRO A 64 12.78 -19.49 -11.03
C PRO A 64 11.46 -19.93 -11.69
N HIS A 65 10.31 -19.60 -11.09
CA HIS A 65 9.00 -19.90 -11.66
C HIS A 65 8.21 -18.63 -12.02
N PRO A 66 7.08 -18.74 -12.74
CA PRO A 66 6.22 -17.59 -13.03
C PRO A 66 5.68 -16.94 -11.76
N ALA A 67 5.86 -15.62 -11.63
CA ALA A 67 5.32 -14.89 -10.50
C ALA A 67 3.80 -14.70 -10.61
N PHE A 68 3.13 -14.45 -9.47
CA PHE A 68 1.73 -14.01 -9.43
C PHE A 68 0.73 -15.05 -9.99
N SER A 69 1.09 -16.34 -9.95
CA SER A 69 0.21 -17.47 -10.26
C SER A 69 -0.94 -17.59 -9.25
N TYR A 70 -0.70 -17.19 -7.99
CA TYR A 70 -1.68 -17.24 -6.91
C TYR A 70 -2.20 -15.85 -6.49
N TRP A 71 -1.31 -14.87 -6.34
CA TRP A 71 -1.66 -13.50 -5.94
C TRP A 71 -1.54 -12.49 -7.07
N MET A 72 -2.40 -11.47 -7.10
CA MET A 72 -2.39 -10.45 -8.16
C MET A 72 -1.13 -9.55 -8.11
N PRO A 73 -0.64 -9.04 -9.26
CA PRO A 73 0.67 -8.39 -9.37
C PRO A 73 0.71 -6.92 -8.95
N LEU A 74 -0.43 -6.27 -8.68
CA LEU A 74 -0.52 -4.82 -8.56
C LEU A 74 0.38 -4.24 -7.46
N THR A 75 0.48 -4.91 -6.31
CA THR A 75 1.33 -4.48 -5.19
C THR A 75 2.81 -4.46 -5.59
N SER A 76 3.28 -5.50 -6.29
CA SER A 76 4.66 -5.56 -6.81
C SER A 76 4.90 -4.54 -7.91
N LEU A 77 3.90 -4.26 -8.77
CA LEU A 77 4.00 -3.22 -9.79
C LEU A 77 4.13 -1.83 -9.17
N LEU A 78 3.37 -1.54 -8.10
CA LEU A 78 3.50 -0.29 -7.36
C LEU A 78 4.87 -0.17 -6.69
N ALA A 79 5.37 -1.27 -6.12
CA ALA A 79 6.71 -1.31 -5.54
C ALA A 79 7.80 -1.06 -6.60
N ALA A 80 7.69 -1.72 -7.75
CA ALA A 80 8.59 -1.53 -8.87
C ALA A 80 8.57 -0.10 -9.39
N LEU A 81 7.37 0.52 -9.49
CA LEU A 81 7.23 1.91 -9.90
C LEU A 81 8.00 2.87 -8.98
N GLY A 82 7.93 2.67 -7.66
CA GLY A 82 8.71 3.49 -6.72
C GLY A 82 10.23 3.34 -6.92
N MET A 83 10.69 2.12 -7.18
CA MET A 83 12.10 1.84 -7.46
C MET A 83 12.57 2.39 -8.81
N THR A 84 11.75 2.31 -9.87
CA THR A 84 12.10 2.83 -11.19
C THR A 84 12.12 4.35 -11.22
N LEU A 85 11.15 5.01 -10.57
CA LEU A 85 11.11 6.48 -10.50
C LEU A 85 12.27 7.08 -9.71
N THR A 86 12.77 6.37 -8.70
CA THR A 86 13.91 6.82 -7.89
C THR A 86 15.27 6.37 -8.45
N GLY A 87 15.28 5.40 -9.36
CA GLY A 87 16.51 4.75 -9.84
C GLY A 87 17.18 3.85 -8.79
N HIS A 88 16.51 3.54 -7.68
CA HIS A 88 17.07 2.77 -6.57
C HIS A 88 16.23 1.53 -6.27
N ALA A 89 16.83 0.34 -6.40
CA ALA A 89 16.21 -0.92 -6.01
C ALA A 89 16.41 -1.21 -4.52
N ASN A 90 15.72 -0.47 -3.66
CA ASN A 90 15.79 -0.64 -2.20
C ASN A 90 14.41 -0.54 -1.53
N TRP A 91 14.39 -0.90 -0.24
CA TRP A 91 13.17 -0.94 0.57
C TRP A 91 12.43 0.40 0.62
N PHE A 92 13.17 1.50 0.82
CA PHE A 92 12.56 2.82 0.91
C PHE A 92 11.86 3.21 -0.40
N ALA A 93 12.53 3.01 -1.53
CA ALA A 93 11.98 3.31 -2.84
C ALA A 93 10.75 2.44 -3.16
N ALA A 94 10.79 1.15 -2.82
CA ALA A 94 9.69 0.22 -3.05
C ALA A 94 8.40 0.60 -2.32
N ARG A 95 8.49 1.26 -1.16
CA ARG A 95 7.30 1.61 -0.37
C ARG A 95 6.75 3.02 -0.60
N LEU A 96 7.33 3.82 -1.50
CA LEU A 96 6.90 5.21 -1.73
C LEU A 96 5.42 5.33 -2.12
N GLY A 97 4.93 4.43 -2.97
CA GLY A 97 3.52 4.38 -3.33
C GLY A 97 2.60 4.11 -2.14
N PHE A 98 3.05 3.28 -1.20
CA PHE A 98 2.30 2.89 0.00
C PHE A 98 2.26 4.01 1.05
N LEU A 99 3.33 4.79 1.17
CA LEU A 99 3.32 6.03 1.94
C LEU A 99 2.32 7.04 1.37
N ALA A 100 2.21 7.14 0.04
CA ALA A 100 1.20 7.97 -0.60
C ALA A 100 -0.22 7.45 -0.30
N LEU A 101 -0.44 6.14 -0.26
CA LEU A 101 -1.72 5.57 0.20
C LEU A 101 -2.04 5.98 1.64
N GLY A 102 -1.06 5.97 2.54
CA GLY A 102 -1.21 6.50 3.91
C GLY A 102 -1.73 7.94 3.97
N ALA A 103 -1.36 8.78 2.99
CA ALA A 103 -1.89 10.13 2.84
C ALA A 103 -3.30 10.19 2.20
N ILE A 104 -3.60 9.30 1.26
CA ILE A 104 -4.83 9.33 0.47
C ILE A 104 -6.01 8.70 1.23
N LEU A 105 -5.78 7.66 2.01
CA LEU A 105 -6.86 6.89 2.64
C LEU A 105 -7.69 7.72 3.64
N PRO A 106 -7.11 8.53 4.56
CA PRO A 106 -7.92 9.32 5.48
C PRO A 106 -8.88 10.33 4.83
N PRO A 107 -8.47 11.18 3.87
CA PRO A 107 -9.42 12.06 3.19
C PRO A 107 -10.41 11.28 2.32
N LEU A 108 -10.03 10.14 1.75
CA LEU A 108 -10.93 9.30 0.96
C LEU A 108 -12.03 8.67 1.83
N THR A 109 -11.68 8.16 3.01
CA THR A 109 -12.66 7.68 4.00
C THR A 109 -13.61 8.80 4.44
N ALA A 110 -13.08 10.00 4.67
CA ALA A 110 -13.92 11.15 4.99
C ALA A 110 -14.84 11.54 3.83
N ALA A 111 -14.38 11.44 2.58
CA ALA A 111 -15.19 11.73 1.39
C ALA A 111 -16.33 10.72 1.24
N LEU A 112 -16.03 9.42 1.40
CA LEU A 112 -17.03 8.35 1.36
C LEU A 112 -18.05 8.49 2.50
N SER A 113 -17.60 8.75 3.72
CA SER A 113 -18.53 8.99 4.84
C SER A 113 -19.45 10.21 4.58
N TYR A 114 -18.90 11.27 3.96
CA TYR A 114 -19.67 12.43 3.58
C TYR A 114 -20.67 12.16 2.44
N SER A 115 -20.31 11.34 1.44
CA SER A 115 -21.23 10.99 0.35
C SER A 115 -22.44 10.19 0.84
N LEU A 116 -22.24 9.33 1.85
CA LEU A 116 -23.28 8.48 2.41
C LEU A 116 -24.20 9.19 3.41
N ILE A 117 -23.64 10.04 4.29
CA ILE A 117 -24.37 10.61 5.44
C ILE A 117 -24.58 12.13 5.33
N SER A 118 -23.81 12.81 4.48
CA SER A 118 -23.83 14.28 4.32
C SER A 118 -23.58 15.08 5.60
N ARG A 119 -22.99 14.46 6.63
CA ARG A 119 -22.64 15.08 7.92
C ARG A 119 -21.14 15.32 8.03
N ARG A 120 -20.76 16.59 8.17
CA ARG A 120 -19.36 17.04 8.15
C ARG A 120 -18.56 16.58 9.38
N ASP A 121 -19.22 16.51 10.52
CA ASP A 121 -18.66 16.02 11.78
C ASP A 121 -18.33 14.53 11.68
N LEU A 122 -19.28 13.71 11.21
CA LEU A 122 -19.07 12.27 11.03
C LEU A 122 -18.01 11.96 9.97
N ALA A 123 -17.99 12.72 8.87
CA ALA A 123 -16.97 12.60 7.85
C ALA A 123 -15.55 12.88 8.40
N LEU A 124 -15.42 13.94 9.22
CA LEU A 124 -14.14 14.26 9.85
C LEU A 124 -13.72 13.18 10.85
N THR A 125 -14.65 12.71 11.68
CA THR A 125 -14.40 11.61 12.62
C THR A 125 -13.96 10.33 11.89
N ALA A 126 -14.63 9.97 10.79
CA ALA A 126 -14.27 8.81 9.98
C ALA A 126 -12.84 8.96 9.39
N GLY A 127 -12.50 10.14 8.88
CA GLY A 127 -11.14 10.43 8.40
C GLY A 127 -10.10 10.34 9.51
N LEU A 128 -10.38 10.87 10.71
CA LEU A 128 -9.46 10.77 11.85
C LEU A 128 -9.28 9.32 12.34
N LEU A 129 -10.35 8.53 12.37
CA LEU A 129 -10.25 7.10 12.65
C LEU A 129 -9.43 6.36 11.59
N ALA A 130 -9.52 6.77 10.32
CA ALA A 130 -8.68 6.23 9.25
C ALA A 130 -7.21 6.66 9.37
N VAL A 131 -6.91 7.86 9.88
CA VAL A 131 -5.53 8.22 10.29
C VAL A 131 -5.05 7.20 11.34
N PHE A 132 -5.80 7.03 12.44
CA PHE A 132 -5.43 6.14 13.53
C PHE A 132 -6.01 4.73 13.37
N SER A 133 -5.73 4.08 12.23
CA SER A 133 -6.30 2.80 11.82
C SER A 133 -5.91 1.57 12.67
N GLY A 134 -5.22 1.79 13.80
CA GLY A 134 -4.92 0.80 14.83
C GLY A 134 -4.24 -0.44 14.26
N PHE A 135 -5.02 -1.51 14.09
CA PHE A 135 -4.55 -2.78 13.53
C PHE A 135 -3.88 -2.62 12.16
N TYR A 136 -4.39 -1.77 11.27
CA TYR A 136 -3.85 -1.62 9.92
C TYR A 136 -2.63 -0.69 9.84
N ALA A 137 -2.35 0.08 10.90
CA ALA A 137 -1.30 1.09 10.92
C ALA A 137 0.10 0.55 10.50
N PRO A 138 0.59 -0.62 10.99
CA PRO A 138 1.88 -1.16 10.56
C PRO A 138 1.88 -1.71 9.12
N TYR A 139 0.72 -1.98 8.53
CA TYR A 139 0.58 -2.58 7.21
C TYR A 139 0.39 -1.56 6.08
N LEU A 140 -0.07 -0.34 6.38
CA LEU A 140 -0.25 0.71 5.38
C LEU A 140 1.05 1.22 4.72
N PRO A 141 2.19 1.38 5.43
CA PRO A 141 3.41 1.93 4.85
C PRO A 141 4.34 0.86 4.24
N VAL A 142 3.91 -0.40 4.13
CA VAL A 142 4.71 -1.52 3.59
C VAL A 142 4.14 -2.00 2.26
N THR A 143 4.89 -2.83 1.53
CA THR A 143 4.50 -3.40 0.24
C THR A 143 3.40 -4.45 0.37
N ASP A 144 2.19 -4.03 0.73
CA ASP A 144 1.06 -4.92 0.96
C ASP A 144 -0.24 -4.46 0.26
N THR A 145 -1.15 -5.41 0.07
CA THR A 145 -2.46 -5.22 -0.55
C THR A 145 -3.45 -4.39 0.26
N PHE A 146 -3.38 -4.30 1.60
CA PHE A 146 -4.42 -3.66 2.42
C PHE A 146 -4.72 -2.23 1.98
N GLY A 147 -3.68 -1.40 1.78
CA GLY A 147 -3.86 -0.01 1.38
C GLY A 147 -4.50 0.11 -0.02
N LEU A 148 -4.12 -0.76 -0.95
CA LEU A 148 -4.70 -0.81 -2.29
C LEU A 148 -6.16 -1.27 -2.25
N TYR A 149 -6.47 -2.28 -1.44
CA TYR A 149 -7.83 -2.77 -1.26
C TYR A 149 -8.74 -1.69 -0.66
N MET A 150 -8.26 -0.96 0.35
CA MET A 150 -8.99 0.17 0.93
C MET A 150 -9.21 1.30 -0.10
N LEU A 151 -8.20 1.60 -0.93
CA LEU A 151 -8.31 2.61 -1.99
C LEU A 151 -9.39 2.23 -3.01
N PHE A 152 -9.28 1.05 -3.63
CA PHE A 152 -10.23 0.64 -4.67
C PHE A 152 -11.62 0.36 -4.10
N GLY A 153 -11.71 -0.20 -2.89
CA GLY A 153 -12.98 -0.39 -2.20
C GLY A 153 -13.69 0.94 -1.93
N ALA A 154 -12.97 1.96 -1.47
CA ALA A 154 -13.57 3.27 -1.24
C ALA A 154 -13.95 3.99 -2.55
N LEU A 155 -13.10 3.90 -3.58
CA LEU A 155 -13.40 4.45 -4.92
C LEU A 155 -14.58 3.77 -5.60
N PHE A 156 -14.83 2.49 -5.33
CA PHE A 156 -15.98 1.77 -5.88
C PHE A 156 -17.33 2.35 -5.38
N PHE A 157 -17.37 2.88 -4.16
CA PHE A 157 -18.59 3.44 -3.55
C PHE A 157 -18.74 4.96 -3.70
N LEU A 158 -17.76 5.64 -4.27
CA LEU A 158 -17.76 7.09 -4.50
C LEU A 158 -18.18 7.42 -5.93
#